data_AF-A0A7C6EHT7-F1
#
_entry.id   AF-A0A7C6EHT7-F1
#
_cell.length_a   1.000
_cell.length_b   1.000
_cell.length_c   1.000
_cell.angle_alpha   90.00
_cell.angle_beta   90.00
_cell.angle_gamma   90.00
#
_symmetry.space_group_name_H-M   'P 1'
#
loop_
_entity.id
_entity.type
_entity.pdbx_description
1 polymer ?
#
loop_
_entity_poly.entity_id
_entity_poly.type
_entity_poly.pdbx_seq_one_letter_code
_entity_poly.pdbx_strand_id
1 'polypeptide(L)'
;MPESSKTFWEIEKEKTTVIYAIFGILVFFYFFSFFVIWTIIKLFIYLRISLENPHTRFNIFGSDTLFIFLIALVLAIWHWFYTNRNVIEKILKLFNAKPPDKNDRYHYVFHNIVEEISIAAGKIDVEPYVIPTIAMNAFALQDIYGRNVIGVTEGLVSRLNRDELQAVLAHEMSHIVSNDSLLTTIASSLFGVYNEILNGVVNNINRMAQNQEDALYNKSRQNALTAGLFAIPVFVSLLVMSFLSQLLYVFISREKEYRADINAIKYTRNPLSLARALYKIAIHYRGTASYLAPIFILNPEANPLEDREDFFAEMFSTHPPFTKRLQLILDQAHADISQVTEEIYRVPRKEYTETAGPEIFVKNEDKWLGPYTLLQLQSLEFLTPDTETKIGENGQIIKAGAIPALDHYFKIKDTPLWKMRRICPLCQEWLIVQEYEGLYIWRCAFCNGLLVEKDKLPRIIVREEKGFSEETKHIASLIYVEAKKKKPMFKLLIETPDKRKCPKCGKPMTRKFYSYAYHIEVDECNECNLIWFDKDELEILQCLIEMEEQNGKR
;
A
#
# COMPACT_ATOMS: atom_id res chain seq x y z
N MET A 1 16.96 -39.50 -1.14
CA MET A 1 16.43 -39.90 -2.46
C MET A 1 15.84 -38.64 -3.08
N PRO A 2 16.16 -38.27 -4.33
CA PRO A 2 15.47 -37.15 -4.96
C PRO A 2 14.01 -37.56 -5.18
N GLU A 3 13.07 -36.75 -4.71
CA GLU A 3 11.64 -36.93 -5.01
C GLU A 3 11.48 -37.04 -6.53
N SER A 4 10.80 -38.09 -6.99
CA SER A 4 10.48 -38.25 -8.40
C SER A 4 9.74 -37.00 -8.87
N SER A 5 10.24 -36.35 -9.92
CA SER A 5 9.56 -35.21 -10.54
C SER A 5 8.15 -35.62 -10.91
N LYS A 6 7.15 -35.05 -10.22
CA LYS A 6 5.73 -35.33 -10.50
C LYS A 6 5.44 -35.06 -11.97
N THR A 7 4.64 -35.92 -12.57
CA THR A 7 4.18 -35.73 -13.96
C THR A 7 3.21 -34.54 -14.02
N PHE A 8 3.09 -33.90 -15.18
CA PHE A 8 2.16 -32.79 -15.39
C PHE A 8 0.70 -33.16 -15.00
N TRP A 9 0.30 -34.40 -15.29
CA TRP A 9 -1.00 -34.96 -14.94
C TRP A 9 -1.23 -35.09 -13.44
N GLU A 10 -0.19 -35.45 -12.67
CA GLU A 10 -0.28 -35.52 -11.21
C GLU A 10 -0.41 -34.12 -10.60
N ILE A 11 0.32 -33.14 -11.14
CA ILE A 11 0.23 -31.74 -10.74
C ILE A 11 -1.19 -31.20 -11.00
N GLU A 12 -1.75 -31.44 -12.19
CA GLU A 12 -3.09 -31.00 -12.55
C GLU A 12 -4.17 -31.69 -11.69
N LYS A 13 -4.02 -32.99 -11.42
CA LYS A 13 -4.93 -33.73 -10.54
C LYS A 13 -4.90 -33.22 -9.09
N GLU A 14 -3.71 -32.90 -8.56
CA GLU A 14 -3.57 -32.30 -7.25
C GLU A 14 -4.27 -30.94 -7.19
N LYS A 15 -4.10 -30.07 -8.21
CA LYS A 15 -4.80 -28.78 -8.32
C LYS A 15 -6.31 -28.94 -8.24
N THR A 16 -6.86 -29.80 -9.09
CA THR A 16 -8.30 -30.06 -9.17
C THR A 16 -8.84 -30.62 -7.86
N THR A 17 -8.08 -31.47 -7.18
CA THR A 17 -8.48 -32.05 -5.89
C THR A 17 -8.56 -31.00 -4.79
N VAL A 18 -7.59 -30.09 -4.71
CA VAL A 18 -7.59 -29.01 -3.71
C VAL A 18 -8.73 -28.02 -3.98
N ILE A 19 -8.96 -27.65 -5.24
CA ILE A 19 -10.08 -26.77 -5.62
C ILE A 19 -11.42 -27.41 -5.24
N TYR A 20 -11.62 -28.70 -5.51
CA TYR A 20 -12.83 -29.40 -5.08
C TYR A 20 -12.94 -29.53 -3.57
N ALA A 21 -11.82 -29.68 -2.85
CA ALA A 21 -11.83 -29.67 -1.39
C ALA A 21 -12.28 -28.30 -0.84
N ILE A 22 -11.75 -27.19 -1.39
CA ILE A 22 -12.17 -25.83 -1.02
C ILE A 22 -13.67 -25.62 -1.29
N PHE A 23 -14.15 -26.05 -2.46
CA PHE A 23 -15.58 -25.98 -2.80
C PHE A 23 -16.43 -26.86 -1.85
N GLY A 24 -15.97 -28.07 -1.53
CA GLY A 24 -16.62 -28.95 -0.56
C GLY A 24 -16.71 -28.33 0.83
N ILE A 25 -15.64 -27.66 1.29
CA ILE A 25 -15.61 -26.91 2.54
C ILE A 25 -16.62 -25.75 2.51
N LEU A 26 -16.73 -25.04 1.39
CA LEU A 26 -17.73 -23.98 1.20
C LEU A 26 -19.17 -24.52 1.32
N VAL A 27 -19.48 -25.64 0.66
CA VAL A 27 -20.79 -26.30 0.74
C VAL A 27 -21.09 -26.76 2.16
N PHE A 28 -20.13 -27.45 2.79
CA PHE A 28 -20.24 -27.91 4.18
C PHE A 28 -20.52 -26.74 5.11
N PHE A 29 -19.85 -25.60 4.90
CA PHE A 29 -20.06 -24.41 5.69
C PHE A 29 -21.49 -23.88 5.59
N TYR A 30 -21.97 -23.61 4.38
CA TYR A 30 -23.33 -23.09 4.19
C TYR A 30 -24.34 -24.04 4.82
N PHE A 31 -24.13 -25.35 4.62
CA PHE A 31 -24.98 -26.38 5.23
C PHE A 31 -24.94 -26.29 6.75
N PHE A 32 -23.75 -26.27 7.36
CA PHE A 32 -23.59 -26.23 8.81
C PHE A 32 -24.24 -24.98 9.42
N SER A 33 -24.02 -23.81 8.84
CA SER A 33 -24.62 -22.56 9.32
C SER A 33 -26.14 -22.57 9.24
N PHE A 34 -26.71 -22.90 8.08
CA PHE A 34 -28.16 -23.00 7.95
C PHE A 34 -28.76 -24.10 8.83
N PHE A 35 -28.04 -25.21 9.00
CA PHE A 35 -28.45 -26.31 9.87
C PHE A 35 -28.48 -25.91 11.35
N VAL A 36 -27.47 -25.19 11.84
CA VAL A 36 -27.45 -24.67 13.23
C VAL A 36 -28.58 -23.67 13.43
N ILE A 37 -28.73 -22.69 12.53
CA ILE A 37 -29.81 -21.70 12.58
C ILE A 37 -31.17 -22.40 12.62
N TRP A 38 -31.40 -23.34 11.71
CA TRP A 38 -32.64 -24.10 11.63
C TRP A 38 -32.90 -24.97 12.86
N THR A 39 -31.86 -25.61 13.40
CA THR A 39 -31.97 -26.43 14.62
C THR A 39 -32.41 -25.60 15.81
N ILE A 40 -31.90 -24.37 15.94
CA ILE A 40 -32.32 -23.42 16.99
C ILE A 40 -33.79 -23.03 16.80
N ILE A 41 -34.21 -22.70 15.57
CA ILE A 41 -35.61 -22.39 15.25
C ILE A 41 -36.52 -23.59 15.57
N LYS A 42 -36.12 -24.80 15.16
CA LYS A 42 -36.85 -26.04 15.40
C LYS A 42 -36.96 -26.36 16.89
N LEU A 43 -35.89 -26.14 17.65
CA LEU A 43 -35.89 -26.29 19.11
C LEU A 43 -36.89 -25.32 19.75
N PHE A 44 -36.95 -24.07 19.31
CA PHE A 44 -37.90 -23.09 19.83
C PHE A 44 -39.35 -23.44 19.50
N ILE A 45 -39.62 -23.85 18.26
CA ILE A 45 -40.94 -24.34 17.83
C ILE A 45 -41.33 -25.57 18.66
N TYR A 46 -40.41 -26.51 18.86
CA TYR A 46 -40.62 -27.68 19.70
C TYR A 46 -40.94 -27.31 21.14
N LEU A 47 -40.18 -26.42 21.78
CA LEU A 47 -40.44 -25.97 23.14
C LEU A 47 -41.83 -25.33 23.26
N ARG A 48 -42.25 -24.54 22.27
CA ARG A 48 -43.59 -23.94 22.24
C ARG A 48 -44.69 -25.00 22.14
N ILE A 49 -44.57 -25.96 21.21
CA ILE A 49 -45.58 -27.00 20.99
C ILE A 49 -45.60 -27.99 22.16
N SER A 50 -44.45 -28.28 22.78
CA SER A 50 -44.34 -29.18 23.92
C SER A 50 -45.06 -28.65 25.17
N LEU A 51 -45.30 -27.34 25.27
CA LEU A 51 -46.16 -26.76 26.31
C LEU A 51 -47.63 -27.13 26.13
N GLU A 52 -48.07 -27.36 24.89
CA GLU A 52 -49.45 -27.75 24.55
C GLU A 52 -49.60 -29.28 24.43
N ASN A 53 -48.57 -29.99 23.97
CA ASN A 53 -48.59 -31.43 23.70
C ASN A 53 -47.31 -32.14 24.22
N PRO A 54 -47.36 -32.76 25.42
CA PRO A 54 -46.18 -33.36 26.08
C PRO A 54 -45.55 -34.55 25.37
N HIS A 55 -46.26 -35.19 24.43
CA HIS A 55 -45.79 -36.38 23.70
C HIS A 55 -45.06 -36.05 22.39
N THR A 56 -44.84 -34.78 22.08
CA THR A 56 -44.08 -34.38 20.89
C THR A 56 -42.63 -34.86 20.98
N ARG A 57 -42.09 -35.38 19.88
CA ARG A 57 -40.69 -35.85 19.80
C ARG A 57 -39.83 -34.82 19.06
N PHE A 58 -38.66 -34.50 19.61
CA PHE A 58 -37.69 -33.64 18.94
C PHE A 58 -36.76 -34.48 18.06
N ASN A 59 -36.93 -34.35 16.74
CA ASN A 59 -36.02 -34.96 15.78
C ASN A 59 -35.08 -33.90 15.20
N ILE A 60 -33.78 -34.09 15.38
CA ILE A 60 -32.76 -33.20 14.82
C ILE A 60 -32.69 -33.39 13.29
N PHE A 61 -32.66 -34.63 12.82
CA PHE A 61 -32.59 -34.97 11.39
C PHE A 61 -33.96 -35.38 10.84
N GLY A 62 -34.38 -34.75 9.74
CA GLY A 62 -35.63 -35.00 9.04
C GLY A 62 -35.56 -34.60 7.56
N SER A 63 -36.68 -34.61 6.84
CA SER A 63 -36.75 -34.21 5.42
C SER A 63 -36.37 -32.75 5.18
N ASP A 64 -36.51 -31.91 6.20
CA ASP A 64 -36.04 -30.53 6.26
C ASP A 64 -34.51 -30.41 6.09
N THR A 65 -33.74 -31.37 6.57
CA THR A 65 -32.26 -31.34 6.45
C THR A 65 -31.79 -31.47 5.00
N LEU A 66 -32.47 -32.28 4.19
CA LEU A 66 -32.19 -32.40 2.75
C LEU A 66 -32.45 -31.08 2.03
N PHE A 67 -33.55 -30.40 2.39
CA PHE A 67 -33.89 -29.10 1.81
C PHE A 67 -32.85 -28.03 2.15
N ILE A 68 -32.38 -28.01 3.40
CA ILE A 68 -31.30 -27.11 3.84
C ILE A 68 -30.00 -27.40 3.08
N PHE A 69 -29.65 -28.67 2.88
CA PHE A 69 -28.49 -29.04 2.10
C PHE A 69 -28.58 -28.58 0.64
N LEU A 70 -29.75 -28.72 0.00
CA LEU A 70 -29.97 -28.24 -1.37
C LEU A 70 -29.85 -26.71 -1.47
N ILE A 71 -30.42 -25.98 -0.51
CA ILE A 71 -30.26 -24.51 -0.44
C ILE A 71 -28.79 -24.14 -0.27
N ALA A 72 -28.10 -24.79 0.67
CA ALA A 72 -26.69 -24.56 0.92
C ALA A 72 -25.84 -24.82 -0.32
N LEU A 73 -26.12 -25.90 -1.06
CA LEU A 73 -25.44 -26.22 -2.30
C LEU A 73 -25.66 -25.16 -3.37
N VAL A 74 -26.91 -24.71 -3.59
CA VAL A 74 -27.22 -23.66 -4.57
C VAL A 74 -26.52 -22.35 -4.21
N LEU A 75 -26.51 -21.97 -2.93
CA LEU A 75 -25.84 -20.77 -2.45
C LEU A 75 -24.31 -20.87 -2.56
N ALA A 76 -23.73 -22.04 -2.26
CA ALA A 76 -22.31 -22.28 -2.42
C ALA A 76 -21.88 -22.21 -3.90
N ILE A 77 -22.67 -22.79 -4.81
CA ILE A 77 -22.44 -22.69 -6.25
C ILE A 77 -22.50 -21.23 -6.69
N TRP A 78 -23.55 -20.50 -6.29
CA TRP A 78 -23.71 -19.10 -6.63
C TRP A 78 -22.55 -18.25 -6.09
N HIS A 79 -22.16 -18.44 -4.83
CA HIS A 79 -21.04 -17.73 -4.20
C HIS A 79 -19.72 -18.05 -4.92
N TRP A 80 -19.44 -19.32 -5.23
CA TRP A 80 -18.26 -19.73 -5.98
C TRP A 80 -18.14 -18.99 -7.31
N PHE A 81 -19.20 -19.00 -8.12
CA PHE A 81 -19.19 -18.32 -9.42
C PHE A 81 -19.12 -16.80 -9.29
N TYR A 82 -19.86 -16.22 -8.34
CA TYR A 82 -19.88 -14.78 -8.13
C TYR A 82 -18.50 -14.25 -7.70
N THR A 83 -17.85 -14.94 -6.76
CA THR A 83 -16.56 -14.51 -6.21
C THR A 83 -15.44 -14.70 -7.21
N ASN A 84 -15.34 -15.88 -7.83
CA ASN A 84 -14.26 -16.17 -8.78
C ASN A 84 -14.39 -15.39 -10.09
N ARG A 85 -15.57 -14.88 -10.43
CA ARG A 85 -15.74 -13.96 -11.56
C ARG A 85 -15.02 -12.64 -11.28
N ASN A 86 -14.05 -12.32 -12.14
CA ASN A 86 -13.24 -11.10 -12.08
C ASN A 86 -12.56 -10.87 -10.72
N VAL A 87 -12.13 -11.95 -10.06
CA VAL A 87 -11.55 -11.89 -8.70
C VAL A 87 -10.33 -10.96 -8.65
N ILE A 88 -9.44 -11.06 -9.64
CA ILE A 88 -8.25 -10.19 -9.76
C ILE A 88 -8.66 -8.72 -9.88
N GLU A 89 -9.63 -8.38 -10.74
CA GLU A 89 -10.08 -6.98 -10.90
C GLU A 89 -10.66 -6.41 -9.61
N LYS A 90 -11.39 -7.21 -8.83
CA LYS A 90 -11.93 -6.79 -7.54
C LYS A 90 -10.80 -6.50 -6.56
N ILE A 91 -9.81 -7.39 -6.45
CA ILE A 91 -8.65 -7.21 -5.57
C ILE A 91 -7.81 -5.98 -5.98
N LEU A 92 -7.52 -5.83 -7.28
CA LEU A 92 -6.75 -4.68 -7.78
C LEU A 92 -7.48 -3.36 -7.51
N LYS A 93 -8.81 -3.32 -7.62
CA LYS A 93 -9.62 -2.15 -7.26
C LYS A 93 -9.56 -1.84 -5.77
N LEU A 94 -9.62 -2.86 -4.91
CA LEU A 94 -9.50 -2.69 -3.45
C LEU A 94 -8.14 -2.09 -3.07
N PHE A 95 -7.07 -2.53 -3.72
CA PHE A 95 -5.73 -1.97 -3.54
C PHE A 95 -5.52 -0.64 -4.27
N ASN A 96 -6.47 -0.17 -5.08
CA ASN A 96 -6.28 0.96 -5.98
C ASN A 96 -5.00 0.82 -6.84
N ALA A 97 -4.70 -0.43 -7.23
CA ALA A 97 -3.52 -0.79 -7.98
C ALA A 97 -3.61 -0.28 -9.42
N LYS A 98 -2.51 0.24 -9.94
CA LYS A 98 -2.40 0.85 -11.28
C LYS A 98 -1.32 0.14 -12.09
N PRO A 99 -1.43 0.10 -13.43
CA PRO A 99 -0.32 -0.36 -14.26
C PRO A 99 0.92 0.55 -14.06
N PRO A 100 2.14 0.00 -14.24
CA PRO A 100 3.36 0.78 -14.12
C PRO A 100 3.41 1.93 -15.13
N ASP A 101 3.89 3.07 -14.66
CA ASP A 101 4.08 4.28 -15.47
C ASP A 101 5.38 4.15 -16.27
N LYS A 102 5.29 4.12 -17.61
CA LYS A 102 6.45 3.93 -18.48
C LYS A 102 7.44 5.10 -18.44
N ASN A 103 7.00 6.28 -18.00
CA ASN A 103 7.85 7.47 -17.91
C ASN A 103 8.56 7.58 -16.55
N ASP A 104 8.23 6.70 -15.60
CA ASP A 104 8.84 6.68 -14.27
C ASP A 104 9.97 5.64 -14.24
N ARG A 105 11.17 6.06 -13.81
CA ARG A 105 12.37 5.22 -13.80
C ARG A 105 12.19 3.95 -12.95
N TYR A 106 11.57 4.07 -11.77
CA TYR A 106 11.38 2.94 -10.86
C TYR A 106 10.39 1.94 -11.45
N HIS A 107 9.30 2.43 -12.03
CA HIS A 107 8.29 1.59 -12.68
C HIS A 107 8.82 0.90 -13.95
N TYR A 108 9.67 1.59 -14.71
CA TYR A 108 10.35 1.01 -15.85
C TYR A 108 11.27 -0.15 -15.44
N VAL A 109 12.08 0.05 -14.39
CA VAL A 109 12.94 -1.01 -13.83
C VAL A 109 12.10 -2.19 -13.32
N PHE A 110 11.03 -1.92 -12.59
CA PHE A 110 10.09 -2.94 -12.12
C PHE A 110 9.53 -3.78 -13.28
N HIS A 111 9.02 -3.14 -14.33
CA HIS A 111 8.49 -3.82 -15.51
C HIS A 111 9.55 -4.74 -16.15
N ASN A 112 10.78 -4.26 -16.33
CA ASN A 112 11.86 -5.07 -16.93
C ASN A 112 12.20 -6.28 -16.06
N ILE A 113 12.24 -6.12 -14.74
CA ILE A 113 12.53 -7.24 -13.84
C ILE A 113 11.42 -8.30 -13.89
N VAL A 114 10.15 -7.88 -13.94
CA VAL A 114 9.03 -8.83 -14.11
C VAL A 114 9.18 -9.63 -15.40
N GLU A 115 9.56 -8.99 -16.50
CA GLU A 115 9.82 -9.66 -17.78
C GLU A 115 11.00 -10.63 -17.70
N GLU A 116 12.11 -10.24 -17.08
CA GLU A 116 13.29 -11.10 -16.88
C GLU A 116 12.96 -12.35 -16.05
N ILE A 117 12.23 -12.18 -14.95
CA ILE A 117 11.83 -13.29 -14.08
C ILE A 117 10.79 -14.18 -14.78
N SER A 118 9.87 -13.62 -15.57
CA SER A 118 8.96 -14.40 -16.41
C SER A 118 9.72 -15.31 -17.37
N ILE A 119 10.76 -14.79 -18.02
CA ILE A 119 11.63 -15.58 -18.91
C ILE A 119 12.34 -16.68 -18.13
N ALA A 120 12.93 -16.36 -16.97
CA ALA A 120 13.63 -17.32 -16.12
C ALA A 120 12.71 -18.44 -15.58
N ALA A 121 11.44 -18.12 -15.33
CA ALA A 121 10.43 -19.06 -14.84
C ALA A 121 9.74 -19.89 -15.95
N GLY A 122 10.18 -19.77 -17.21
CA GLY A 122 9.65 -20.57 -18.32
C GLY A 122 8.63 -19.86 -19.21
N LYS A 123 8.69 -18.52 -19.31
CA LYS A 123 7.82 -17.66 -20.13
C LYS A 123 6.34 -17.69 -19.71
N ILE A 124 6.10 -17.49 -18.43
CA ILE A 124 4.74 -17.33 -17.89
C ILE A 124 4.29 -15.89 -18.13
N ASP A 125 3.13 -15.69 -18.76
CA ASP A 125 2.55 -14.35 -18.94
C ASP A 125 2.07 -13.82 -17.58
N VAL A 126 2.58 -12.66 -17.17
CA VAL A 126 2.33 -12.03 -15.87
C VAL A 126 2.21 -10.52 -16.04
N GLU A 127 1.10 -9.97 -15.56
CA GLU A 127 0.84 -8.53 -15.63
C GLU A 127 1.42 -7.80 -14.41
N PRO A 128 2.24 -6.74 -14.60
CA PRO A 128 2.77 -5.95 -13.50
C PRO A 128 1.78 -4.87 -13.02
N TYR A 129 1.66 -4.70 -11.70
CA TYR A 129 0.86 -3.64 -11.08
C TYR A 129 1.59 -2.94 -9.93
N VAL A 130 1.26 -1.67 -9.68
CA VAL A 130 1.81 -0.88 -8.57
C VAL A 130 0.69 -0.34 -7.68
N ILE A 131 0.82 -0.53 -6.38
CA ILE A 131 -0.05 0.05 -5.35
C ILE A 131 0.53 1.39 -4.89
N PRO A 132 -0.23 2.51 -4.99
CA PRO A 132 0.25 3.84 -4.61
C PRO A 132 0.25 4.05 -3.09
N THR A 133 1.09 3.31 -2.37
CA THR A 133 1.24 3.35 -0.90
C THR A 133 2.71 3.36 -0.49
N ILE A 134 2.99 4.03 0.63
CA ILE A 134 4.34 4.10 1.22
C ILE A 134 4.78 2.78 1.89
N ALA A 135 3.81 1.90 2.16
CA ALA A 135 4.07 0.59 2.74
C ALA A 135 5.03 -0.21 1.86
N MET A 136 5.87 -1.07 2.42
CA MET A 136 6.73 -1.99 1.68
C MET A 136 6.04 -3.36 1.58
N ASN A 137 5.51 -3.72 0.42
CA ASN A 137 4.96 -5.06 0.22
C ASN A 137 4.93 -5.46 -1.26
N ALA A 138 4.92 -6.76 -1.51
CA ALA A 138 4.75 -7.37 -2.82
C ALA A 138 3.70 -8.47 -2.73
N PHE A 139 3.04 -8.77 -3.84
CA PHE A 139 1.98 -9.77 -3.89
C PHE A 139 1.90 -10.44 -5.26
N ALA A 140 1.41 -11.67 -5.27
CA ALA A 140 1.08 -12.42 -6.47
C ALA A 140 -0.38 -12.90 -6.46
N LEU A 141 -1.10 -12.64 -7.54
CA LEU A 141 -2.47 -13.11 -7.75
C LEU A 141 -2.54 -14.05 -8.95
N GLN A 142 -3.42 -15.04 -8.84
CA GLN A 142 -3.75 -15.94 -9.94
C GLN A 142 -5.24 -16.28 -9.88
N ASP A 143 -5.90 -16.38 -11.03
CA ASP A 143 -7.30 -16.79 -11.12
C ASP A 143 -7.48 -18.13 -11.84
N ILE A 144 -8.69 -18.70 -11.72
CA ILE A 144 -9.05 -19.97 -12.36
C ILE A 144 -9.07 -19.91 -13.89
N TYR A 145 -8.99 -18.71 -14.47
CA TYR A 145 -9.01 -18.47 -15.91
C TYR A 145 -7.60 -18.33 -16.49
N GLY A 146 -6.56 -18.42 -15.66
CA GLY A 146 -5.16 -18.41 -16.06
C GLY A 146 -4.51 -17.02 -16.11
N ARG A 147 -5.18 -15.99 -15.59
CA ARG A 147 -4.58 -14.65 -15.47
C ARG A 147 -3.65 -14.60 -14.27
N ASN A 148 -2.44 -14.10 -14.47
CA ASN A 148 -1.41 -13.97 -13.44
C ASN A 148 -1.04 -12.49 -13.28
N VAL A 149 -0.91 -12.05 -12.03
CA VAL A 149 -0.53 -10.68 -11.71
C VAL A 149 0.55 -10.71 -10.63
N ILE A 150 1.60 -9.92 -10.83
CA ILE A 150 2.53 -9.56 -9.76
C ILE A 150 2.38 -8.07 -9.50
N GLY A 151 2.24 -7.69 -8.24
CA GLY A 151 2.23 -6.29 -7.87
C GLY A 151 3.16 -5.96 -6.73
N VAL A 152 3.60 -4.70 -6.73
CA VAL A 152 4.46 -4.12 -5.70
C VAL A 152 3.85 -2.83 -5.19
N THR A 153 4.18 -2.44 -3.98
CA THR A 153 3.87 -1.10 -3.49
C THR A 153 4.91 -0.08 -3.96
N GLU A 154 4.52 1.19 -4.03
CA GLU A 154 5.45 2.30 -4.31
C GLU A 154 6.60 2.35 -3.28
N GLY A 155 6.27 2.06 -2.01
CA GLY A 155 7.24 1.88 -0.93
C GLY A 155 8.31 0.85 -1.22
N LEU A 156 7.94 -0.29 -1.81
CA LEU A 156 8.85 -1.40 -2.08
C LEU A 156 9.75 -1.11 -3.29
N VAL A 157 9.16 -0.68 -4.41
CA VAL A 157 9.91 -0.43 -5.66
C VAL A 157 10.94 0.70 -5.51
N SER A 158 10.68 1.66 -4.63
CA SER A 158 11.56 2.82 -4.42
C SER A 158 12.71 2.56 -3.44
N ARG A 159 12.52 1.64 -2.47
CA ARG A 159 13.50 1.39 -1.38
C ARG A 159 14.39 0.18 -1.63
N LEU A 160 13.93 -0.78 -2.44
CA LEU A 160 14.75 -1.90 -2.85
C LEU A 160 15.63 -1.50 -4.03
N ASN A 161 16.89 -1.91 -3.97
CA ASN A 161 17.73 -1.86 -5.16
C ASN A 161 17.28 -2.90 -6.19
N ARG A 162 17.85 -2.83 -7.39
CA ARG A 162 17.46 -3.69 -8.51
C ARG A 162 17.54 -5.19 -8.18
N ASP A 163 18.60 -5.63 -7.51
CA ASP A 163 18.84 -7.05 -7.20
C ASP A 163 17.93 -7.54 -6.08
N GLU A 164 17.69 -6.69 -5.07
CA GLU A 164 16.73 -6.93 -3.99
C GLU A 164 15.30 -7.05 -4.54
N LEU A 165 14.90 -6.12 -5.41
CA LEU A 165 13.60 -6.15 -6.07
C LEU A 165 13.46 -7.41 -6.94
N GLN A 166 14.50 -7.78 -7.68
CA GLN A 166 14.52 -9.01 -8.48
C GLN A 166 14.37 -10.27 -7.61
N ALA A 167 15.00 -10.31 -6.44
CA ALA A 167 14.85 -11.42 -5.50
C ALA A 167 13.42 -11.55 -4.97
N VAL A 168 12.78 -10.44 -4.59
CA VAL A 168 11.38 -10.41 -4.15
C VAL A 168 10.44 -10.85 -5.27
N LEU A 169 10.61 -10.33 -6.49
CA LEU A 169 9.76 -10.71 -7.62
C LEU A 169 9.95 -12.16 -8.05
N ALA A 170 11.17 -12.71 -7.90
CA ALA A 170 11.43 -14.13 -8.11
C ALA A 170 10.71 -15.01 -7.09
N HIS A 171 10.60 -14.56 -5.84
CA HIS A 171 9.81 -15.22 -4.79
C HIS A 171 8.32 -15.21 -5.15
N GLU A 172 7.76 -14.04 -5.49
CA GLU A 172 6.35 -13.91 -5.92
C GLU A 172 6.05 -14.76 -7.18
N MET A 173 6.96 -14.78 -8.15
CA MET A 173 6.84 -15.62 -9.34
C MET A 173 6.83 -17.11 -8.99
N SER A 174 7.60 -17.54 -7.99
CA SER A 174 7.60 -18.94 -7.54
C SER A 174 6.22 -19.38 -7.04
N HIS A 175 5.46 -18.48 -6.40
CA HIS A 175 4.08 -18.78 -5.99
C HIS A 175 3.13 -18.93 -7.18
N ILE A 176 3.31 -18.15 -8.25
CA ILE A 176 2.54 -18.28 -9.49
C ILE A 176 2.86 -19.60 -10.19
N VAL A 177 4.16 -19.92 -10.34
CA VAL A 177 4.62 -21.19 -10.93
C VAL A 177 4.05 -22.39 -10.17
N SER A 178 4.08 -22.31 -8.84
CA SER A 178 3.60 -23.38 -7.95
C SER A 178 2.07 -23.41 -7.80
N ASN A 179 1.35 -22.40 -8.34
CA ASN A 179 -0.09 -22.18 -8.20
C ASN A 179 -0.54 -21.97 -6.75
N ASP A 180 0.39 -21.55 -5.89
CA ASP A 180 0.08 -21.18 -4.51
C ASP A 180 -0.75 -19.91 -4.50
N SER A 181 -0.43 -18.95 -5.37
CA SER A 181 -1.19 -17.70 -5.53
C SER A 181 -2.65 -17.96 -5.90
N LEU A 182 -2.97 -18.99 -6.69
CA LEU A 182 -4.36 -19.32 -7.05
C LEU A 182 -5.15 -19.75 -5.82
N LEU A 183 -4.57 -20.66 -5.03
CA LEU A 183 -5.22 -21.18 -3.83
C LEU A 183 -5.42 -20.06 -2.81
N THR A 184 -4.40 -19.23 -2.58
CA THR A 184 -4.50 -18.08 -1.67
C THR A 184 -5.50 -17.05 -2.17
N THR A 185 -5.50 -16.72 -3.47
CA THR A 185 -6.46 -15.76 -4.06
C THR A 185 -7.90 -16.23 -3.90
N ILE A 186 -8.19 -17.50 -4.21
CA ILE A 186 -9.53 -18.09 -4.07
C ILE A 186 -9.93 -18.15 -2.59
N ALA A 187 -9.06 -18.64 -1.72
CA ALA A 187 -9.34 -18.76 -0.29
C ALA A 187 -9.61 -17.40 0.35
N SER A 188 -8.75 -16.40 0.09
CA SER A 188 -8.92 -15.04 0.60
C SER A 188 -10.18 -14.37 0.08
N SER A 189 -10.54 -14.59 -1.18
CA SER A 189 -11.74 -13.99 -1.76
C SER A 189 -13.02 -14.65 -1.26
N LEU A 190 -13.03 -15.96 -1.06
CA LEU A 190 -14.21 -16.70 -0.58
C LEU A 190 -14.43 -16.55 0.91
N PHE A 191 -13.37 -16.63 1.71
CA PHE A 191 -13.49 -16.71 3.17
C PHE A 191 -13.04 -15.44 3.89
N GLY A 192 -12.09 -14.69 3.33
CA GLY A 192 -11.52 -13.52 3.98
C GLY A 192 -12.53 -12.40 4.23
N VAL A 193 -13.51 -12.20 3.33
CA VAL A 193 -14.56 -11.19 3.49
C VAL A 193 -15.36 -11.40 4.79
N TYR A 194 -15.55 -12.64 5.25
CA TYR A 194 -16.26 -12.91 6.50
C TYR A 194 -15.48 -12.45 7.74
N ASN A 195 -14.15 -12.46 7.71
CA ASN A 195 -13.33 -11.92 8.80
C ASN A 195 -13.54 -10.42 8.95
N GLU A 196 -13.59 -9.69 7.83
CA GLU A 196 -13.82 -8.25 7.86
C GLU A 196 -15.24 -7.91 8.34
N ILE A 197 -16.25 -8.66 7.89
CA ILE A 197 -17.64 -8.50 8.37
C ILE A 197 -17.71 -8.79 9.87
N LEU A 198 -17.10 -9.88 10.35
CA LEU A 198 -17.08 -10.22 11.77
C LEU A 198 -16.40 -9.13 12.60
N ASN A 199 -15.22 -8.67 12.17
CA ASN A 199 -14.49 -7.59 12.84
C ASN A 199 -15.31 -6.30 12.88
N GLY A 200 -16.00 -5.95 11.78
CA GLY A 200 -16.92 -4.82 11.73
C GLY A 200 -18.08 -4.96 12.71
N VAL A 201 -18.70 -6.14 12.80
CA VAL A 201 -19.79 -6.43 13.76
C VAL A 201 -19.29 -6.33 15.20
N VAL A 202 -18.16 -6.96 15.53
CA VAL A 202 -17.55 -6.93 16.86
C VAL A 202 -17.16 -5.51 17.27
N ASN A 203 -16.52 -4.75 16.36
CA ASN A 203 -16.14 -3.37 16.63
C ASN A 203 -17.36 -2.47 16.85
N ASN A 204 -18.44 -2.67 16.10
CA ASN A 204 -19.69 -1.94 16.31
C ASN A 204 -20.32 -2.29 17.66
N ILE A 205 -20.34 -3.56 18.06
CA ILE A 205 -20.80 -3.99 19.39
C ILE A 205 -19.95 -3.35 20.49
N ASN A 206 -18.62 -3.37 20.35
CA ASN A 206 -17.70 -2.76 21.32
C ASN A 206 -17.90 -1.25 21.43
N ARG A 207 -18.08 -0.54 20.31
CA ARG A 207 -18.40 0.89 20.29
C ARG A 207 -19.75 1.19 20.93
N MET A 208 -20.75 0.34 20.70
CA MET A 208 -22.05 0.45 21.36
C MET A 208 -21.96 0.22 22.87
N ALA A 209 -21.11 -0.73 23.31
CA ALA A 209 -20.86 -1.00 24.73
C ALA A 209 -20.06 0.13 25.41
N GLN A 210 -19.07 0.73 24.72
CA GLN A 210 -18.30 1.87 25.22
C GLN A 210 -19.13 3.16 25.31
N ASN A 211 -20.04 3.38 24.37
CA ASN A 211 -20.99 4.49 24.42
C ASN A 211 -22.12 4.27 25.45
N GLN A 212 -22.15 3.12 26.14
CA GLN A 212 -23.17 2.76 27.10
C GLN A 212 -22.83 3.17 28.55
N GLU A 213 -21.65 3.73 28.82
CA GLU A 213 -21.36 4.36 30.12
C GLU A 213 -22.25 5.60 30.39
N ASP A 214 -22.91 6.18 29.36
CA ASP A 214 -23.78 7.37 29.51
C ASP A 214 -25.29 7.14 29.26
N ALA A 215 -25.77 5.89 29.12
CA ALA A 215 -27.17 5.64 28.74
C ALA A 215 -27.88 4.58 29.60
N LEU A 216 -27.92 4.80 30.92
CA LEU A 216 -28.92 4.19 31.79
C LEU A 216 -30.25 4.96 31.70
N TYR A 217 -31.09 4.69 30.70
CA TYR A 217 -32.56 4.68 30.88
C TYR A 217 -33.34 4.31 29.59
N ASN A 218 -34.16 3.27 29.73
CA ASN A 218 -35.45 3.05 29.06
C ASN A 218 -35.59 2.49 27.63
N LYS A 219 -36.51 1.50 27.59
CA LYS A 219 -37.43 1.05 26.51
C LYS A 219 -36.84 0.31 25.30
N SER A 220 -36.77 -1.02 25.40
CA SER A 220 -37.56 -1.95 24.54
C SER A 220 -37.22 -3.43 24.81
N ARG A 221 -37.73 -3.98 25.92
CA ARG A 221 -37.53 -5.40 26.28
C ARG A 221 -38.16 -6.38 25.27
N GLN A 222 -39.06 -5.91 24.40
CA GLN A 222 -39.81 -6.72 23.44
C GLN A 222 -39.12 -6.85 22.06
N ASN A 223 -38.32 -5.86 21.64
CA ASN A 223 -37.52 -5.92 20.40
C ASN A 223 -36.13 -6.54 20.61
N ALA A 224 -35.62 -6.56 21.84
CA ALA A 224 -34.35 -7.18 22.18
C ALA A 224 -34.37 -8.72 22.05
N LEU A 225 -35.52 -9.35 22.33
CA LEU A 225 -35.69 -10.80 22.21
C LEU A 225 -35.74 -11.25 20.75
N THR A 226 -36.45 -10.52 19.87
CA THR A 226 -36.50 -10.81 18.43
C THR A 226 -35.21 -10.43 17.72
N ALA A 227 -34.55 -9.33 18.09
CA ALA A 227 -33.23 -8.97 17.56
C ALA A 227 -32.14 -9.97 17.99
N GLY A 228 -32.14 -10.40 19.26
CA GLY A 228 -31.23 -11.42 19.77
C GLY A 228 -31.44 -12.80 19.13
N LEU A 229 -32.70 -13.16 18.83
CA LEU A 229 -33.06 -14.46 18.25
C LEU A 229 -32.46 -14.68 16.85
N PHE A 230 -32.34 -13.62 16.04
CA PHE A 230 -31.71 -13.68 14.71
C PHE A 230 -30.23 -13.28 14.73
N ALA A 231 -29.79 -12.42 15.66
CA ALA A 231 -28.41 -11.98 15.74
C ALA A 231 -27.45 -13.06 16.25
N ILE A 232 -27.85 -13.87 17.24
CA ILE A 232 -26.98 -14.90 17.83
C ILE A 232 -26.59 -15.98 16.79
N PRO A 233 -27.53 -16.57 16.03
CA PRO A 233 -27.16 -17.60 15.05
C PRO A 233 -26.30 -17.06 13.90
N VAL A 234 -26.54 -15.81 13.47
CA VAL A 234 -25.72 -15.13 12.45
C VAL A 234 -24.32 -14.86 12.97
N PHE A 235 -24.19 -14.39 14.21
CA PHE A 235 -22.90 -14.14 14.85
C PHE A 235 -22.10 -15.44 15.02
N VAL A 236 -22.72 -16.51 15.49
CA VAL A 236 -22.09 -17.84 15.60
C VAL A 236 -21.64 -18.33 14.22
N SER A 237 -22.46 -18.16 13.18
CA SER A 237 -22.08 -18.49 11.80
C SER A 237 -20.84 -17.70 11.32
N LEU A 238 -20.76 -16.41 11.61
CA LEU A 238 -19.61 -15.57 11.26
C LEU A 238 -18.35 -15.98 12.03
N LEU A 239 -18.49 -16.34 13.31
CA LEU A 239 -17.38 -16.82 14.14
C LEU A 239 -16.84 -18.15 13.62
N VAL A 240 -17.73 -19.10 13.32
CA VAL A 240 -17.35 -20.38 12.69
C VAL A 240 -16.66 -20.14 11.36
N MET A 241 -17.12 -19.17 10.56
CA MET A 241 -16.44 -18.80 9.32
C MET A 241 -15.04 -18.29 9.51
N SER A 242 -14.89 -17.38 10.46
CA SER A 242 -13.60 -16.80 10.76
C SER A 242 -12.60 -17.85 11.20
N PHE A 243 -13.00 -18.74 12.12
CA PHE A 243 -12.18 -19.86 12.57
C PHE A 243 -11.78 -20.81 11.43
N LEU A 244 -12.71 -21.18 10.55
CA LEU A 244 -12.41 -22.07 9.42
C LEU A 244 -11.53 -21.39 8.37
N SER A 245 -11.68 -20.08 8.15
CA SER A 245 -10.81 -19.33 7.25
C SER A 245 -9.36 -19.34 7.73
N GLN A 246 -9.15 -19.17 9.04
CA GLN A 246 -7.83 -19.26 9.67
C GLN A 246 -7.26 -20.67 9.51
N LEU A 247 -8.09 -21.69 9.72
CA LEU A 247 -7.67 -23.09 9.53
C LEU A 247 -7.22 -23.35 8.09
N LEU A 248 -7.96 -22.85 7.09
CA LEU A 248 -7.57 -22.95 5.68
C LEU A 248 -6.21 -22.27 5.43
N TYR A 249 -5.95 -21.10 6.02
CA TYR A 249 -4.66 -20.43 5.89
C TYR A 249 -3.52 -21.18 6.57
N VAL A 250 -3.75 -21.81 7.72
CA VAL A 250 -2.74 -22.67 8.37
C VAL A 250 -2.37 -23.87 7.49
N PHE A 251 -3.33 -24.41 6.73
CA PHE A 251 -3.08 -25.47 5.75
C PHE A 251 -2.44 -24.97 4.44
N ILE A 252 -2.56 -23.67 4.14
CA ILE A 252 -1.81 -23.00 3.06
C ILE A 252 -0.38 -22.79 3.59
N SER A 253 0.36 -23.89 3.47
CA SER A 253 1.59 -24.30 4.16
C SER A 253 2.77 -23.31 4.24
N ARG A 254 3.47 -23.35 5.39
CA ARG A 254 4.83 -22.81 5.63
C ARG A 254 5.90 -23.37 4.70
N GLU A 255 5.74 -24.61 4.24
CA GLU A 255 6.69 -25.23 3.31
C GLU A 255 6.69 -24.54 1.95
N LYS A 256 5.59 -23.87 1.59
CA LYS A 256 5.50 -23.12 0.33
C LYS A 256 6.41 -21.91 0.35
N GLU A 257 6.48 -21.19 1.47
CA GLU A 257 7.39 -20.06 1.66
C GLU A 257 8.86 -20.49 1.54
N TYR A 258 9.26 -21.60 2.18
CA TYR A 258 10.63 -22.11 2.05
C TYR A 258 10.96 -22.55 0.62
N ARG A 259 10.01 -23.17 -0.07
CA ARG A 259 10.17 -23.54 -1.49
C ARG A 259 10.27 -22.31 -2.39
N ALA A 260 9.47 -21.27 -2.11
CA ALA A 260 9.49 -20.02 -2.83
C ALA A 260 10.82 -19.27 -2.63
N ASP A 261 11.34 -19.21 -1.39
CA ASP A 261 12.67 -18.64 -1.10
C ASP A 261 13.78 -19.37 -1.87
N ILE A 262 13.79 -20.71 -1.83
CA ILE A 262 14.79 -21.51 -2.56
C ILE A 262 14.68 -21.28 -4.07
N ASN A 263 13.47 -21.23 -4.63
CA ASN A 263 13.27 -21.00 -6.06
C ASN A 263 13.65 -19.58 -6.46
N ALA A 264 13.35 -18.58 -5.63
CA ALA A 264 13.81 -17.21 -5.84
C ALA A 264 15.33 -17.16 -5.94
N ILE A 265 16.04 -17.85 -5.04
CA ILE A 265 17.50 -17.96 -5.08
C ILE A 265 17.97 -18.71 -6.33
N LYS A 266 17.27 -19.74 -6.78
CA LYS A 266 17.61 -20.44 -8.04
C LYS A 266 17.47 -19.53 -9.26
N TYR A 267 16.42 -18.71 -9.31
CA TYR A 267 16.17 -17.80 -10.42
C TYR A 267 17.17 -16.63 -10.43
N THR A 268 17.47 -16.03 -9.28
CA THR A 268 18.33 -14.84 -9.19
C THR A 268 19.80 -15.15 -8.97
N ARG A 269 20.12 -16.34 -8.44
CA ARG A 269 21.46 -16.76 -7.98
C ARG A 269 22.06 -15.81 -6.94
N ASN A 270 21.22 -15.10 -6.19
CA ASN A 270 21.66 -14.09 -5.23
C ASN A 270 20.87 -14.20 -3.90
N PRO A 271 21.28 -15.10 -2.98
CA PRO A 271 20.60 -15.27 -1.69
C PRO A 271 20.73 -14.05 -0.78
N LEU A 272 21.86 -13.33 -0.85
CA LEU A 272 22.08 -12.14 -0.02
C LEU A 272 21.12 -11.00 -0.36
N SER A 273 20.76 -10.84 -1.64
CA SER A 273 19.74 -9.84 -2.04
C SER A 273 18.35 -10.19 -1.52
N LEU A 274 17.97 -11.47 -1.45
CA LEU A 274 16.71 -11.86 -0.84
C LEU A 274 16.71 -11.59 0.67
N ALA A 275 17.80 -11.94 1.37
CA ALA A 275 17.95 -11.66 2.80
C ALA A 275 17.87 -10.15 3.11
N ARG A 276 18.59 -9.32 2.34
CA ARG A 276 18.56 -7.85 2.45
C ARG A 276 17.16 -7.30 2.19
N ALA A 277 16.49 -7.77 1.14
CA ALA A 277 15.15 -7.33 0.80
C ALA A 277 14.15 -7.68 1.91
N LEU A 278 14.13 -8.93 2.39
CA LEU A 278 13.25 -9.36 3.48
C LEU A 278 13.51 -8.58 4.76
N TYR A 279 14.78 -8.35 5.11
CA TYR A 279 15.14 -7.54 6.28
C TYR A 279 14.65 -6.09 6.14
N LYS A 280 14.84 -5.46 4.96
CA LYS A 280 14.29 -4.12 4.69
C LYS A 280 12.77 -4.10 4.82
N ILE A 281 12.06 -5.07 4.25
CA ILE A 281 10.59 -5.11 4.35
C ILE A 281 10.15 -5.28 5.82
N ALA A 282 10.87 -6.11 6.60
CA ALA A 282 10.56 -6.38 8.00
C ALA A 282 10.69 -5.16 8.92
N ILE A 283 11.66 -4.28 8.69
CA ILE A 283 11.91 -3.09 9.52
C ILE A 283 11.11 -1.84 9.09
N HIS A 284 10.32 -1.92 8.00
CA HIS A 284 9.51 -0.80 7.52
C HIS A 284 8.00 -1.09 7.66
N TYR A 285 7.21 -0.02 7.57
CA TYR A 285 5.75 -0.12 7.56
C TYR A 285 5.26 -0.95 6.36
N ARG A 286 4.35 -1.90 6.59
CA ARG A 286 3.86 -2.87 5.59
C ARG A 286 2.38 -2.71 5.22
N GLY A 287 1.73 -1.67 5.74
CA GLY A 287 0.31 -1.36 5.50
C GLY A 287 -0.56 -1.68 6.71
N THR A 288 -1.87 -1.62 6.52
CA THR A 288 -2.88 -2.01 7.51
C THR A 288 -3.39 -3.41 7.22
N ALA A 289 -3.84 -4.16 8.23
CA ALA A 289 -4.48 -5.44 7.96
C ALA A 289 -5.66 -5.31 7.02
N SER A 290 -5.73 -6.32 6.17
CA SER A 290 -6.89 -6.64 5.37
C SER A 290 -7.05 -8.15 5.40
N TYR A 291 -8.22 -8.65 5.05
CA TYR A 291 -8.42 -10.08 4.83
C TYR A 291 -7.56 -10.65 3.68
N LEU A 292 -6.90 -9.77 2.91
CA LEU A 292 -5.94 -10.09 1.87
C LEU A 292 -4.48 -10.14 2.39
N ALA A 293 -4.25 -10.00 3.70
CA ALA A 293 -2.93 -10.12 4.32
C ALA A 293 -2.12 -11.37 3.87
N PRO A 294 -2.72 -12.56 3.68
CA PRO A 294 -1.98 -13.76 3.25
C PRO A 294 -1.43 -13.71 1.82
N ILE A 295 -1.85 -12.74 0.99
CA ILE A 295 -1.38 -12.60 -0.40
C ILE A 295 -0.03 -11.86 -0.44
N PHE A 296 0.30 -11.14 0.63
CA PHE A 296 1.50 -10.33 0.72
C PHE A 296 2.71 -11.16 1.18
N ILE A 297 3.92 -10.82 0.70
CA ILE A 297 5.17 -11.51 1.07
C ILE A 297 5.40 -11.56 2.59
N LEU A 298 5.02 -10.49 3.29
CA LEU A 298 5.02 -10.41 4.74
C LEU A 298 3.70 -9.82 5.24
N ASN A 299 3.20 -10.37 6.35
CA ASN A 299 1.97 -9.91 6.99
C ASN A 299 2.06 -8.41 7.37
N PRO A 300 1.08 -7.57 6.99
CA PRO A 300 1.05 -6.15 7.34
C PRO A 300 1.05 -5.82 8.84
N GLU A 301 0.49 -6.68 9.71
CA GLU A 301 0.29 -6.40 11.14
C GLU A 301 1.34 -6.98 12.09
N ALA A 302 1.89 -8.16 11.76
CA ALA A 302 2.78 -8.87 12.68
C ALA A 302 4.15 -8.20 12.69
N ASN A 303 4.68 -7.81 13.86
CA ASN A 303 6.09 -7.42 14.02
C ASN A 303 6.97 -8.68 13.83
N PRO A 304 7.59 -8.87 12.65
CA PRO A 304 8.28 -10.12 12.33
C PRO A 304 9.58 -10.26 13.13
N LEU A 305 10.04 -9.16 13.75
CA LEU A 305 11.18 -9.10 14.65
C LEU A 305 10.84 -9.53 16.08
N GLU A 306 9.54 -9.53 16.43
CA GLU A 306 9.03 -9.91 17.75
C GLU A 306 8.29 -11.26 17.71
N ASP A 307 8.36 -11.99 16.60
CA ASP A 307 7.77 -13.33 16.44
C ASP A 307 8.27 -14.24 17.58
N ARG A 308 7.44 -14.41 18.61
CA ARG A 308 7.74 -15.28 19.74
C ARG A 308 7.65 -16.74 19.29
N GLU A 309 8.64 -17.53 19.67
CA GLU A 309 8.66 -18.99 19.54
C GLU A 309 7.68 -19.69 20.52
N ASP A 310 6.52 -19.10 20.78
CA ASP A 310 5.48 -19.76 21.57
C ASP A 310 4.79 -20.81 20.70
N PHE A 311 4.77 -22.07 21.14
CA PHE A 311 4.17 -23.21 20.43
C PHE A 311 2.73 -22.93 19.92
N PHE A 312 1.96 -22.14 20.69
CA PHE A 312 0.61 -21.73 20.30
C PHE A 312 0.59 -20.57 19.28
N ALA A 313 1.53 -19.63 19.36
CA ALA A 313 1.68 -18.58 18.35
C ALA A 313 2.12 -19.18 17.01
N GLU A 314 2.99 -20.20 17.03
CA GLU A 314 3.33 -20.97 15.84
C GLU A 314 2.09 -21.53 15.15
N MET A 315 1.19 -22.22 15.86
CA MET A 315 0.06 -22.91 15.24
C MET A 315 -0.96 -22.00 14.53
N PHE A 316 -0.99 -20.69 14.85
CA PHE A 316 -1.93 -19.74 14.26
C PHE A 316 -1.27 -18.66 13.38
N SER A 317 0.06 -18.65 13.24
CA SER A 317 0.76 -17.74 12.32
C SER A 317 0.60 -18.18 10.86
N THR A 318 0.11 -17.27 10.02
CA THR A 318 -0.10 -17.49 8.58
C THR A 318 1.20 -17.49 7.76
N HIS A 319 2.32 -17.08 8.35
CA HIS A 319 3.66 -17.17 7.77
C HIS A 319 4.60 -17.85 8.77
N PRO A 320 5.61 -18.61 8.31
CA PRO A 320 6.67 -19.08 9.20
C PRO A 320 7.42 -17.88 9.80
N PRO A 321 8.01 -18.04 11.01
CA PRO A 321 8.71 -16.95 11.68
C PRO A 321 9.80 -16.40 10.77
N PHE A 322 9.79 -15.07 10.63
CA PHE A 322 10.71 -14.35 9.74
C PHE A 322 12.17 -14.68 10.01
N THR A 323 12.54 -14.77 11.29
CA THR A 323 13.89 -15.10 11.77
C THR A 323 14.40 -16.41 11.18
N LYS A 324 13.55 -17.44 11.12
CA LYS A 324 13.89 -18.76 10.58
C LYS A 324 14.10 -18.72 9.07
N ARG A 325 13.26 -17.99 8.33
CA ARG A 325 13.46 -17.79 6.87
C ARG A 325 14.78 -17.08 6.61
N LEU A 326 15.02 -15.97 7.31
CA LEU A 326 16.23 -15.17 7.15
C LEU A 326 17.48 -16.01 7.43
N GLN A 327 17.47 -16.79 8.51
CA GLN A 327 18.58 -17.67 8.87
C GLN A 327 18.88 -18.70 7.77
N LEU A 328 17.87 -19.39 7.23
CA LEU A 328 18.07 -20.38 6.17
C LEU A 328 18.68 -19.76 4.90
N ILE A 329 18.26 -18.54 4.54
CA ILE A 329 18.79 -17.81 3.38
C ILE A 329 20.24 -17.38 3.63
N LEU A 330 20.55 -16.91 4.85
CA LEU A 330 21.89 -16.53 5.26
C LEU A 330 22.86 -17.72 5.30
N ASP A 331 22.40 -18.87 5.82
CA ASP A 331 23.15 -20.12 5.82
C ASP A 331 23.52 -20.55 4.40
N GLN A 332 22.59 -20.42 3.45
CA GLN A 332 22.83 -20.68 2.03
C GLN A 332 23.80 -19.66 1.39
N ALA A 333 23.79 -18.40 1.88
CA ALA A 333 24.73 -17.37 1.45
C ALA A 333 26.12 -17.49 2.13
N HIS A 334 26.27 -18.34 3.15
CA HIS A 334 27.42 -18.36 4.06
C HIS A 334 27.72 -16.97 4.67
N ALA A 335 26.67 -16.21 4.96
CA ALA A 335 26.74 -14.86 5.48
C ALA A 335 26.11 -14.78 6.87
N ASP A 336 26.52 -13.77 7.65
CA ASP A 336 25.93 -13.48 8.96
C ASP A 336 25.00 -12.26 8.89
N ILE A 337 24.05 -12.17 9.81
CA ILE A 337 23.07 -11.06 9.83
C ILE A 337 23.75 -9.70 10.01
N SER A 338 24.87 -9.68 10.75
CA SER A 338 25.70 -8.49 10.96
C SER A 338 26.14 -7.85 9.64
N GLN A 339 26.56 -8.66 8.66
CA GLN A 339 26.98 -8.20 7.33
C GLN A 339 25.83 -7.55 6.56
N VAL A 340 24.64 -8.16 6.61
CA VAL A 340 23.42 -7.62 5.98
C VAL A 340 23.04 -6.28 6.60
N THR A 341 23.04 -6.19 7.93
CA THR A 341 22.67 -4.94 8.62
C THR A 341 23.67 -3.82 8.34
N GLU A 342 24.97 -4.11 8.37
CA GLU A 342 26.01 -3.11 8.16
C GLU A 342 25.95 -2.50 6.75
N GLU A 343 25.71 -3.31 5.72
CA GLU A 343 25.52 -2.81 4.34
C GLU A 343 24.29 -1.92 4.21
N ILE A 344 23.17 -2.27 4.87
CA ILE A 344 21.93 -1.50 4.82
C ILE A 344 22.10 -0.11 5.47
N TYR A 345 22.85 -0.02 6.57
CA TYR A 345 23.08 1.24 7.28
C TYR A 345 24.23 2.10 6.71
N ARG A 346 25.09 1.55 5.84
CA ARG A 346 26.24 2.27 5.28
C ARG A 346 25.91 3.17 4.08
N VAL A 347 24.69 3.15 3.54
CA VAL A 347 24.35 3.93 2.33
C VAL A 347 24.44 5.43 2.64
N PRO A 348 25.42 6.18 2.06
CA PRO A 348 25.58 7.59 2.35
C PRO A 348 24.43 8.39 1.73
N ARG A 349 23.76 9.22 2.53
CA ARG A 349 22.79 10.19 2.03
C ARG A 349 23.50 11.25 1.20
N LYS A 350 22.93 11.63 0.05
CA LYS A 350 23.42 12.76 -0.73
C LYS A 350 23.26 14.03 0.09
N GLU A 351 24.37 14.71 0.39
CA GLU A 351 24.33 16.01 1.05
C GLU A 351 23.71 17.06 0.11
N TYR A 352 22.77 17.82 0.66
CA TYR A 352 22.20 18.97 -0.01
C TYR A 352 23.14 20.16 0.12
N THR A 353 23.69 20.64 -0.99
CA THR A 353 24.46 21.89 -1.04
C THR A 353 23.68 22.90 -1.85
N GLU A 354 22.98 23.80 -1.16
CA GLU A 354 22.38 24.99 -1.78
C GLU A 354 23.50 26.02 -1.98
N THR A 355 24.15 25.99 -3.15
CA THR A 355 25.04 27.08 -3.52
C THR A 355 24.18 28.29 -3.90
N ALA A 356 24.29 29.40 -3.16
CA ALA A 356 23.69 30.67 -3.54
C ALA A 356 24.16 31.02 -4.95
N GLY A 357 23.25 30.94 -5.92
CA GLY A 357 23.55 31.21 -7.32
C GLY A 357 23.89 32.69 -7.53
N PRO A 358 24.57 33.03 -8.64
CA PRO A 358 24.87 34.42 -8.95
C PRO A 358 23.58 35.25 -9.07
N GLU A 359 23.61 36.47 -8.55
CA GLU A 359 22.54 37.46 -8.72
C GLU A 359 22.56 38.00 -10.16
N ILE A 360 21.44 37.88 -10.87
CA ILE A 360 21.33 38.25 -12.28
C ILE A 360 20.26 39.33 -12.46
N PHE A 361 20.62 40.41 -13.13
CA PHE A 361 19.69 41.45 -13.57
C PHE A 361 19.33 41.25 -15.04
N VAL A 362 18.08 41.53 -15.41
CA VAL A 362 17.55 41.37 -16.77
C VAL A 362 16.93 42.68 -17.23
N LYS A 363 17.14 43.04 -18.50
CA LYS A 363 16.53 44.24 -19.09
C LYS A 363 15.17 43.91 -19.71
N ASN A 364 14.13 44.66 -19.35
CA ASN A 364 12.81 44.63 -19.97
C ASN A 364 12.35 46.06 -20.27
N GLU A 365 11.95 46.36 -21.52
CA GLU A 365 11.44 47.68 -21.93
C GLU A 365 12.25 48.87 -21.36
N ASP A 366 13.58 48.79 -21.48
CA ASP A 366 14.58 49.77 -20.99
C ASP A 366 14.80 49.89 -19.48
N LYS A 367 14.16 49.06 -18.65
CA LYS A 367 14.42 48.97 -17.20
C LYS A 367 15.18 47.70 -16.84
N TRP A 368 16.14 47.83 -15.92
CA TRP A 368 16.81 46.69 -15.31
C TRP A 368 15.95 46.17 -14.15
N LEU A 369 15.60 44.89 -14.19
CA LEU A 369 14.85 44.17 -13.17
C LEU A 369 15.78 43.16 -12.50
N GLY A 370 15.68 43.01 -11.18
CA GLY A 370 16.50 42.09 -10.39
C GLY A 370 16.81 42.63 -8.98
N PRO A 371 17.69 41.95 -8.21
CA PRO A 371 18.42 40.75 -8.59
C PRO A 371 17.51 39.51 -8.65
N TYR A 372 17.69 38.68 -9.68
CA TYR A 372 17.02 37.39 -9.83
C TYR A 372 18.01 36.24 -9.67
N THR A 373 17.54 35.14 -9.09
CA THR A 373 18.26 33.86 -9.16
C THR A 373 18.08 33.22 -10.52
N LEU A 374 18.96 32.29 -10.89
CA LEU A 374 18.81 31.51 -12.13
C LEU A 374 17.43 30.83 -12.24
N LEU A 375 16.87 30.39 -11.10
CA LEU A 375 15.55 29.77 -11.05
C LEU A 375 14.43 30.78 -11.36
N GLN A 376 14.54 32.00 -10.82
CA GLN A 376 13.56 33.07 -11.07
C GLN A 376 13.58 33.55 -12.51
N LEU A 377 14.75 33.53 -13.16
CA LEU A 377 14.83 33.82 -14.60
C LEU A 377 13.97 32.87 -15.43
N GLN A 378 13.86 31.61 -15.00
CA GLN A 378 13.05 30.59 -15.69
C GLN A 378 11.53 30.81 -15.55
N SER A 379 11.08 31.67 -14.62
CA SER A 379 9.67 32.06 -14.53
C SER A 379 9.31 33.24 -15.44
N LEU A 380 10.29 34.00 -15.94
CA LEU A 380 10.05 35.20 -16.75
C LEU A 380 9.64 34.85 -18.19
N GLU A 381 8.43 35.24 -18.58
CA GLU A 381 7.86 34.94 -19.90
C GLU A 381 8.59 35.68 -21.05
N PHE A 382 8.95 36.94 -20.79
CA PHE A 382 9.66 37.82 -21.72
C PHE A 382 11.14 37.45 -21.92
N LEU A 383 11.68 36.49 -21.16
CA LEU A 383 13.06 36.06 -21.31
C LEU A 383 13.24 35.28 -22.63
N THR A 384 14.11 35.80 -23.49
CA THR A 384 14.50 35.23 -24.77
C THR A 384 16.02 35.14 -24.85
N PRO A 385 16.61 34.33 -25.76
CA PRO A 385 18.05 34.24 -25.91
C PRO A 385 18.75 35.59 -26.16
N ASP A 386 18.05 36.54 -26.77
CA ASP A 386 18.56 37.89 -27.08
C ASP A 386 18.41 38.91 -25.94
N THR A 387 17.71 38.56 -24.85
CA THR A 387 17.50 39.47 -23.73
C THR A 387 18.83 39.82 -23.05
N GLU A 388 19.07 41.11 -22.80
CA GLU A 388 20.27 41.60 -22.12
C GLU A 388 20.23 41.28 -20.62
N THR A 389 21.31 40.70 -20.09
CA THR A 389 21.47 40.31 -18.68
C THR A 389 22.80 40.80 -18.11
N LYS A 390 22.86 41.01 -16.80
CA LYS A 390 24.08 41.38 -16.04
C LYS A 390 24.22 40.50 -14.82
N ILE A 391 25.42 40.01 -14.53
CA ILE A 391 25.73 39.25 -13.31
C ILE A 391 26.27 40.22 -12.26
N GLY A 392 25.50 40.49 -11.20
CA GLY A 392 25.76 41.55 -10.23
C GLY A 392 25.50 42.96 -10.78
N GLU A 393 25.43 43.97 -9.90
CA GLU A 393 25.07 45.35 -10.28
C GLU A 393 26.05 45.98 -11.29
N ASN A 394 27.34 45.67 -11.16
CA ASN A 394 28.42 46.19 -12.01
C ASN A 394 28.92 45.19 -13.06
N GLY A 395 28.16 44.12 -13.33
CA GLY A 395 28.53 43.06 -14.26
C GLY A 395 28.56 43.50 -15.73
N GLN A 396 29.31 42.76 -16.54
CA GLN A 396 29.28 42.91 -18.00
C GLN A 396 27.89 42.53 -18.53
N ILE A 397 27.40 43.29 -19.52
CA ILE A 397 26.16 42.97 -20.23
C ILE A 397 26.44 41.77 -21.14
N ILE A 398 25.76 40.66 -20.86
CA ILE A 398 25.78 39.44 -21.67
C ILE A 398 24.35 39.09 -22.10
N LYS A 399 24.20 38.47 -23.26
CA LYS A 399 22.89 37.96 -23.70
C LYS A 399 22.48 36.75 -22.87
N ALA A 400 21.20 36.58 -22.58
CA ALA A 400 20.69 35.45 -21.80
C ALA A 400 21.03 34.09 -22.44
N GLY A 401 21.05 34.00 -23.77
CA GLY A 401 21.46 32.78 -24.50
C GLY A 401 22.93 32.42 -24.33
N ALA A 402 23.79 33.33 -23.85
CA ALA A 402 25.19 33.05 -23.55
C ALA A 402 25.39 32.40 -22.17
N ILE A 403 24.35 32.34 -21.32
CA ILE A 403 24.40 31.70 -20.01
C ILE A 403 24.16 30.20 -20.20
N PRO A 404 25.17 29.32 -19.99
CA PRO A 404 25.03 27.88 -20.28
C PRO A 404 23.91 27.22 -19.47
N ALA A 405 23.66 27.73 -18.27
CA ALA A 405 22.63 27.20 -17.38
C ALA A 405 21.18 27.47 -17.85
N LEU A 406 20.98 28.37 -18.83
CA LEU A 406 19.67 28.66 -19.44
C LEU A 406 19.45 27.93 -20.78
N ASP A 407 20.47 27.26 -21.34
CA ASP A 407 20.35 26.56 -22.63
C ASP A 407 19.26 25.47 -22.58
N HIS A 408 19.24 24.67 -21.51
CA HIS A 408 18.20 23.66 -21.31
C HIS A 408 16.80 24.27 -21.17
N TYR A 409 16.70 25.43 -20.51
CA TYR A 409 15.44 26.15 -20.34
C TYR A 409 14.88 26.64 -21.68
N PHE A 410 15.71 27.22 -22.54
CA PHE A 410 15.27 27.65 -23.88
C PHE A 410 14.82 26.47 -24.73
N LYS A 411 15.48 25.31 -24.62
CA LYS A 411 15.03 24.06 -25.29
C LYS A 411 13.69 23.56 -24.74
N ILE A 412 13.44 23.65 -23.44
CA ILE A 412 12.15 23.27 -22.83
C ILE A 412 11.03 24.21 -23.30
N LYS A 413 11.30 25.49 -23.55
CA LYS A 413 10.29 26.48 -24.01
C LYS A 413 9.57 26.04 -25.29
N ASP A 414 10.23 25.25 -26.12
CA ASP A 414 9.68 24.70 -27.37
C ASP A 414 8.94 23.37 -27.19
N THR A 415 8.93 22.79 -25.99
CA THR A 415 8.26 21.51 -25.70
C THR A 415 6.79 21.67 -25.30
N PRO A 416 5.95 20.62 -25.45
CA PRO A 416 4.56 20.64 -24.96
C PRO A 416 4.44 20.87 -23.44
N LEU A 417 5.47 20.49 -22.66
CA LEU A 417 5.53 20.68 -21.21
C LEU A 417 5.47 22.16 -20.83
N TRP A 418 6.06 23.04 -21.64
CA TRP A 418 6.00 24.48 -21.45
C TRP A 418 4.57 25.03 -21.55
N LYS A 419 3.76 24.48 -22.46
CA LYS A 419 2.38 24.94 -22.68
C LYS A 419 1.44 24.54 -21.53
N MET A 420 1.88 23.67 -20.62
CA MET A 420 1.14 23.25 -19.43
C MET A 420 1.52 24.05 -18.18
N ARG A 421 2.19 25.20 -18.35
CA ARG A 421 2.50 26.11 -17.24
C ARG A 421 1.26 26.54 -16.49
N ARG A 422 1.44 26.72 -15.19
CA ARG A 422 0.40 27.09 -14.24
C ARG A 422 0.84 28.33 -13.48
N ILE A 423 -0.12 29.10 -12.99
CA ILE A 423 0.15 30.29 -12.19
C ILE A 423 0.21 29.91 -10.72
N CYS A 424 1.16 30.46 -9.98
CA CYS A 424 1.28 30.25 -8.55
C CYS A 424 0.05 30.80 -7.82
N PRO A 425 -0.63 30.01 -6.98
CA PRO A 425 -1.81 30.48 -6.25
C PRO A 425 -1.48 31.56 -5.21
N LEU A 426 -0.21 31.68 -4.79
CA LEU A 426 0.25 32.64 -3.79
C LEU A 426 0.69 33.97 -4.43
N CYS A 427 1.74 33.93 -5.27
CA CYS A 427 2.38 35.14 -5.82
C CYS A 427 1.94 35.48 -7.24
N GLN A 428 1.07 34.68 -7.86
CA GLN A 428 0.57 34.88 -9.23
C GLN A 428 1.65 34.86 -10.33
N GLU A 429 2.83 34.30 -10.03
CA GLU A 429 3.92 34.11 -10.99
C GLU A 429 3.86 32.74 -11.67
N TRP A 430 4.46 32.62 -12.86
CA TRP A 430 4.53 31.36 -13.58
C TRP A 430 5.33 30.30 -12.82
N LEU A 431 4.73 29.12 -12.63
CA LEU A 431 5.41 27.97 -12.07
C LEU A 431 6.36 27.35 -13.09
N ILE A 432 7.51 26.91 -12.61
CA ILE A 432 8.52 26.18 -13.37
C ILE A 432 8.33 24.68 -13.17
N VAL A 433 8.56 23.90 -14.22
CA VAL A 433 8.58 22.44 -14.12
C VAL A 433 9.97 22.03 -13.65
N GLN A 434 10.06 21.31 -12.54
CA GLN A 434 11.30 20.82 -11.97
C GLN A 434 11.20 19.31 -11.72
N GLU A 435 12.30 18.59 -11.92
CA GLU A 435 12.44 17.21 -11.47
C GLU A 435 12.72 17.15 -9.96
N TYR A 436 11.91 16.38 -9.25
CA TYR A 436 11.97 16.16 -7.81
C TYR A 436 11.64 14.70 -7.52
N GLU A 437 12.54 13.96 -6.86
CA GLU A 437 12.38 12.53 -6.60
C GLU A 437 12.05 11.68 -7.85
N GLY A 438 12.72 12.00 -8.97
CA GLY A 438 12.50 11.36 -10.27
C GLY A 438 11.15 11.68 -10.94
N LEU A 439 10.43 12.69 -10.45
CA LEU A 439 9.12 13.10 -10.97
C LEU A 439 9.08 14.59 -11.32
N TYR A 440 8.31 14.93 -12.36
CA TYR A 440 8.05 16.32 -12.69
C TYR A 440 6.96 16.90 -11.80
N ILE A 441 7.34 17.94 -11.04
CA ILE A 441 6.46 18.77 -10.22
C ILE A 441 6.58 20.23 -10.65
N TRP A 442 5.68 21.09 -10.15
CA TRP A 442 5.74 22.52 -10.41
C TRP A 442 6.25 23.25 -9.16
N ARG A 443 7.29 24.06 -9.32
CA ARG A 443 7.83 24.91 -8.24
C ARG A 443 7.61 26.37 -8.58
N CYS A 444 7.32 27.20 -7.58
CA CYS A 444 7.39 28.64 -7.74
C CYS A 444 8.81 29.12 -7.41
N ALA A 445 9.45 29.85 -8.32
CA ALA A 445 10.80 30.38 -8.09
C ALA A 445 10.84 31.57 -7.10
N PHE A 446 9.67 32.16 -6.78
CA PHE A 446 9.58 33.32 -5.89
C PHE A 446 9.21 32.93 -4.46
N CYS A 447 8.09 32.21 -4.28
CA CYS A 447 7.67 31.79 -2.94
C CYS A 447 8.19 30.40 -2.55
N ASN A 448 8.88 29.69 -3.43
CA ASN A 448 9.36 28.32 -3.22
C ASN A 448 8.28 27.28 -2.91
N GLY A 449 7.00 27.62 -3.05
CA GLY A 449 5.92 26.65 -2.93
C GLY A 449 5.89 25.64 -4.09
N LEU A 450 5.34 24.46 -3.81
CA LEU A 450 5.29 23.32 -4.71
C LEU A 450 3.85 22.94 -5.02
N LEU A 451 3.54 22.75 -6.29
CA LEU A 451 2.27 22.17 -6.73
C LEU A 451 2.54 20.73 -7.21
N VAL A 452 1.85 19.79 -6.59
CA VAL A 452 2.04 18.35 -6.77
C VAL A 452 0.72 17.69 -7.13
N GLU A 453 0.77 16.71 -8.03
CA GLU A 453 -0.40 15.86 -8.30
C GLU A 453 -0.55 14.82 -7.18
N LYS A 454 -1.76 14.67 -6.65
CA LYS A 454 -2.01 13.84 -5.47
C LYS A 454 -1.58 12.38 -5.64
N ASP A 455 -1.65 11.85 -6.86
CA ASP A 455 -1.23 10.50 -7.19
C ASP A 455 0.28 10.30 -7.25
N LYS A 456 1.05 11.39 -7.42
CA LYS A 456 2.52 11.39 -7.34
C LYS A 456 3.04 11.47 -5.91
N LEU A 457 2.23 11.96 -4.98
CA LEU A 457 2.67 12.25 -3.62
C LEU A 457 3.20 11.02 -2.85
N PRO A 458 2.58 9.82 -2.91
CA PRO A 458 3.16 8.62 -2.31
C PRO A 458 4.55 8.29 -2.85
N ARG A 459 4.77 8.53 -4.16
CA ARG A 459 6.07 8.30 -4.80
C ARG A 459 7.13 9.27 -4.30
N ILE A 460 6.77 10.55 -4.20
CA ILE A 460 7.66 11.61 -3.70
C ILE A 460 8.06 11.33 -2.26
N ILE A 461 7.08 11.03 -1.39
CA ILE A 461 7.32 10.80 0.04
C ILE A 461 8.30 9.66 0.30
N VAL A 462 8.25 8.60 -0.50
CA VAL A 462 9.00 7.37 -0.29
C VAL A 462 10.45 7.46 -0.80
N ARG A 463 10.68 8.26 -1.84
CA ARG A 463 11.97 8.33 -2.52
C ARG A 463 12.90 9.26 -1.75
N GLU A 464 14.16 8.82 -1.61
CA GLU A 464 15.22 9.52 -0.88
C GLU A 464 16.36 9.93 -1.84
N GLU A 465 16.03 10.53 -3.00
CA GLU A 465 17.03 10.97 -3.99
C GLU A 465 17.63 12.34 -3.66
N LYS A 466 16.84 13.24 -3.02
CA LYS A 466 17.29 14.56 -2.58
C LYS A 466 17.54 14.60 -1.08
N GLY A 467 18.62 15.27 -0.69
CA GLY A 467 18.83 15.65 0.70
C GLY A 467 18.07 16.92 1.06
N PHE A 468 17.96 17.18 2.36
CA PHE A 468 17.33 18.39 2.91
C PHE A 468 18.36 19.37 3.47
N SER A 469 17.99 20.64 3.50
CA SER A 469 18.78 21.68 4.19
C SER A 469 18.83 21.42 5.70
N GLU A 470 19.86 21.93 6.38
CA GLU A 470 19.96 21.83 7.83
C GLU A 470 18.82 22.57 8.55
N GLU A 471 18.33 23.67 7.97
CA GLU A 471 17.17 24.40 8.49
C GLU A 471 15.91 23.54 8.46
N THR A 472 15.62 22.90 7.32
CA THR A 472 14.48 21.98 7.16
C THR A 472 14.54 20.84 8.16
N LYS A 473 15.71 20.19 8.30
CA LYS A 473 15.90 19.11 9.27
C LYS A 473 15.68 19.58 10.71
N HIS A 474 16.16 20.77 11.04
CA HIS A 474 15.98 21.35 12.36
C HIS A 474 14.50 21.62 12.66
N ILE A 475 13.77 22.26 11.75
CA ILE A 475 12.32 22.51 11.90
C ILE A 475 11.55 21.19 12.05
N ALA A 476 11.83 20.21 11.19
CA ALA A 476 11.21 18.89 11.28
C ALA A 476 11.47 18.22 12.64
N SER A 477 12.69 18.32 13.18
CA SER A 477 13.02 17.75 14.48
C SER A 477 12.22 18.38 15.63
N LEU A 478 11.96 19.70 15.57
CA LEU A 478 11.15 20.41 16.56
C LEU A 478 9.68 19.95 16.49
N ILE A 479 9.12 19.84 15.28
CA ILE A 479 7.76 19.35 15.06
C ILE A 479 7.62 17.90 15.56
N TYR A 480 8.59 17.05 15.26
CA TYR A 480 8.61 15.66 15.69
C TYR A 480 8.57 15.52 17.22
N VAL A 481 9.42 16.27 17.92
CA VAL A 481 9.46 16.27 19.40
C VAL A 481 8.17 16.80 20.00
N GLU A 482 7.58 17.85 19.42
CA GLU A 482 6.30 18.39 19.87
C GLU A 482 5.16 17.37 19.68
N ALA A 483 5.10 16.71 18.53
CA ALA A 483 4.08 15.72 18.19
C ALA A 483 4.06 14.52 19.15
N LYS A 484 5.22 14.13 19.71
CA LYS A 484 5.33 13.02 20.68
C LYS A 484 4.92 13.40 22.11
N LYS A 485 4.63 14.67 22.42
CA LYS A 485 4.20 15.07 23.78
C LYS A 485 2.80 14.55 24.08
N LYS A 486 2.53 14.21 25.36
CA LYS A 486 1.20 13.76 25.85
C LYS A 486 0.08 14.78 25.60
N LYS A 487 0.42 16.07 25.55
CA LYS A 487 -0.46 17.18 25.16
C LYS A 487 0.34 18.07 24.22
N PRO A 488 0.31 17.79 22.91
CA PRO A 488 1.07 18.59 21.98
C PRO A 488 0.45 19.99 21.90
N MET A 489 1.27 21.02 21.94
CA MET A 489 0.82 22.41 21.91
C MET A 489 0.64 22.89 20.46
N PHE A 490 -0.13 22.16 19.66
CA PHE A 490 -0.53 22.65 18.35
C PHE A 490 -1.70 23.59 18.50
N LYS A 491 -1.56 24.81 18.00
CA LYS A 491 -2.71 25.70 17.82
C LYS A 491 -3.57 25.05 16.72
N LEU A 492 -4.65 24.34 17.10
CA LEU A 492 -5.62 23.68 16.19
C LEU A 492 -6.44 24.66 15.33
N LEU A 493 -5.98 25.90 15.22
CA LEU A 493 -6.59 26.92 14.41
C LEU A 493 -5.91 26.89 13.05
N ILE A 494 -6.53 26.19 12.10
CA ILE A 494 -6.34 26.54 10.69
C ILE A 494 -6.98 27.92 10.53
N GLU A 495 -6.19 28.98 10.76
CA GLU A 495 -6.60 30.31 10.35
C GLU A 495 -6.81 30.23 8.83
N THR A 496 -7.99 30.61 8.35
CA THR A 496 -8.30 30.61 6.91
C THR A 496 -8.15 32.02 6.33
N PRO A 497 -6.93 32.59 6.18
CA PRO A 497 -6.79 33.73 5.30
C PRO A 497 -6.77 33.23 3.85
N ASP A 498 -7.62 33.84 3.03
CA ASP A 498 -7.75 33.71 1.57
C ASP A 498 -7.80 32.29 0.98
N LYS A 499 -8.99 31.92 0.47
CA LYS A 499 -9.18 30.71 -0.34
C LYS A 499 -8.34 30.80 -1.62
N ARG A 500 -7.15 30.20 -1.59
CA ARG A 500 -6.29 30.01 -2.77
C ARG A 500 -7.10 29.39 -3.90
N LYS A 501 -6.91 29.87 -5.12
CA LYS A 501 -7.59 29.31 -6.31
C LYS A 501 -6.71 28.26 -6.95
N CYS A 502 -7.31 27.15 -7.36
CA CYS A 502 -6.62 26.10 -8.06
C CYS A 502 -6.05 26.64 -9.39
N PRO A 503 -4.74 26.48 -9.65
CA PRO A 503 -4.13 26.94 -10.91
C PRO A 503 -4.63 26.25 -12.18
N LYS A 504 -5.40 25.15 -12.05
CA LYS A 504 -5.95 24.38 -13.17
C LYS A 504 -7.40 24.72 -13.48
N CYS A 505 -8.26 24.81 -12.47
CA CYS A 505 -9.70 25.03 -12.66
C CYS A 505 -10.23 26.35 -12.09
N GLY A 506 -9.41 27.13 -11.39
CA GLY A 506 -9.79 28.42 -10.79
C GLY A 506 -10.71 28.33 -9.56
N LYS A 507 -11.14 27.12 -9.16
CA LYS A 507 -11.98 26.91 -7.98
C LYS A 507 -11.19 27.05 -6.68
N PRO A 508 -11.83 27.44 -5.57
CA PRO A 508 -11.15 27.56 -4.28
C PRO A 508 -10.61 26.20 -3.83
N MET A 509 -9.38 26.20 -3.31
CA MET A 509 -8.73 25.06 -2.69
C MET A 509 -9.17 24.96 -1.23
N THR A 510 -9.23 23.73 -0.74
CA THR A 510 -9.57 23.41 0.65
C THR A 510 -8.30 23.19 1.45
N ARG A 511 -8.08 24.02 2.46
CA ARG A 511 -6.99 23.86 3.42
C ARG A 511 -7.34 22.75 4.41
N LYS A 512 -6.39 21.83 4.63
CA LYS A 512 -6.52 20.74 5.59
C LYS A 512 -5.13 20.27 6.04
N PHE A 513 -5.06 19.49 7.11
CA PHE A 513 -3.82 18.80 7.45
C PHE A 513 -3.63 17.58 6.55
N TYR A 514 -2.43 17.41 6.00
CA TYR A 514 -2.03 16.18 5.34
C TYR A 514 -1.81 15.05 6.36
N SER A 515 -1.07 15.36 7.43
CA SER A 515 -0.89 14.49 8.60
C SER A 515 -1.42 15.19 9.84
N TYR A 516 -2.41 14.59 10.50
CA TYR A 516 -2.90 15.07 11.79
C TYR A 516 -1.89 14.83 12.93
N ALA A 517 -0.94 13.91 12.76
CA ALA A 517 0.12 13.69 13.74
C ALA A 517 1.11 14.86 13.77
N TYR A 518 1.43 15.41 12.60
CA TYR A 518 2.46 16.45 12.44
C TYR A 518 1.91 17.84 12.13
N HIS A 519 0.61 17.97 11.90
CA HIS A 519 -0.06 19.24 11.58
C HIS A 519 0.55 19.98 10.37
N ILE A 520 1.00 19.23 9.36
CA ILE A 520 1.43 19.82 8.08
C ILE A 520 0.19 20.23 7.31
N GLU A 521 0.02 21.54 7.12
CA GLU A 521 -1.08 22.11 6.34
C GLU A 521 -0.83 21.91 4.85
N VAL A 522 -1.89 21.64 4.10
CA VAL A 522 -1.85 21.58 2.64
C VAL A 522 -3.12 22.19 2.08
N ASP A 523 -3.01 22.80 0.91
CA ASP A 523 -4.18 23.25 0.15
C ASP A 523 -4.47 22.24 -0.96
N GLU A 524 -5.66 21.63 -0.95
CA GLU A 524 -6.06 20.60 -1.92
C GLU A 524 -7.20 21.07 -2.83
N CYS A 525 -7.09 20.77 -4.12
CA CYS A 525 -8.20 20.84 -5.07
C CYS A 525 -8.74 19.43 -5.40
N ASN A 526 -9.92 19.11 -4.88
CA ASN A 526 -10.56 17.79 -5.07
C ASN A 526 -10.97 17.48 -6.52
N GLU A 527 -11.18 18.50 -7.36
CA GLU A 527 -11.57 18.26 -8.76
C GLU A 527 -10.39 17.98 -9.67
N CYS A 528 -9.26 18.63 -9.40
CA CYS A 528 -8.06 18.51 -10.20
C CYS A 528 -7.05 17.50 -9.64
N ASN A 529 -7.29 16.99 -8.42
CA ASN A 529 -6.35 16.17 -7.66
C ASN A 529 -4.96 16.83 -7.53
N LEU A 530 -4.95 18.15 -7.28
CA LEU A 530 -3.73 18.93 -7.08
C LEU A 530 -3.61 19.36 -5.62
N ILE A 531 -2.40 19.28 -5.10
CA ILE A 531 -2.04 19.70 -3.74
C ILE A 531 -0.97 20.78 -3.86
N TRP A 532 -1.16 21.87 -3.13
CA TRP A 532 -0.17 22.92 -2.97
C TRP A 532 0.46 22.82 -1.58
N PHE A 533 1.78 22.82 -1.57
CA PHE A 533 2.65 22.92 -0.40
C PHE A 533 3.28 24.31 -0.39
N ASP A 534 3.22 24.99 0.74
CA ASP A 534 4.01 26.18 0.98
C ASP A 534 5.49 25.83 1.12
N LYS A 535 6.31 26.88 1.24
CA LYS A 535 7.76 26.76 1.31
C LYS A 535 8.16 25.73 2.37
N ASP A 536 9.00 24.78 1.98
CA ASP A 536 9.60 23.74 2.82
C ASP A 536 8.61 22.72 3.43
N GLU A 537 7.29 22.84 3.23
CA GLU A 537 6.30 21.93 3.86
C GLU A 537 6.41 20.48 3.38
N LEU A 538 6.66 20.27 2.08
CA LEU A 538 6.82 18.93 1.50
C LEU A 538 8.11 18.28 2.00
N GLU A 539 9.20 19.04 2.01
CA GLU A 539 10.50 18.62 2.51
C GLU A 539 10.44 18.28 4.01
N ILE A 540 9.79 19.12 4.82
CA ILE A 540 9.56 18.88 6.25
C ILE A 540 8.75 17.58 6.44
N LEU A 541 7.69 17.38 5.65
CA LEU A 541 6.88 16.17 5.70
C LEU A 541 7.73 14.92 5.42
N GLN A 542 8.60 14.94 4.42
CA GLN A 542 9.52 13.83 4.13
C GLN A 542 10.48 13.61 5.30
N CYS A 543 11.11 14.68 5.83
CA CYS A 543 12.00 14.58 6.99
C CYS A 543 11.31 13.92 8.19
N LEU A 544 10.06 14.29 8.48
CA LEU A 544 9.29 13.74 9.59
C LEU A 544 9.01 12.23 9.41
N ILE A 545 8.65 11.81 8.20
CA ILE A 545 8.39 10.41 7.88
C ILE A 545 9.68 9.60 7.98
N GLU A 546 10.80 10.12 7.46
CA GLU A 546 12.10 9.49 7.60
C GLU A 546 12.54 9.36 9.06
N MET A 547 12.29 10.37 9.90
CA MET A 547 12.57 10.33 11.33
C MET A 547 11.72 9.28 12.07
N GLU A 548 10.45 9.13 11.69
CA GLU A 548 9.58 8.10 12.25
C GLU A 548 10.06 6.69 11.89
N GLU A 549 10.42 6.47 10.61
CA GLU A 549 10.98 5.21 10.15
C GLU A 549 12.34 4.87 10.82
N GLN A 550 13.20 5.87 11.04
CA GLN A 550 14.49 5.65 11.73
C GLN A 550 14.33 5.31 13.20
N ASN A 551 13.35 5.89 13.89
CA ASN A 551 13.08 5.57 15.29
C ASN A 551 12.39 4.21 15.46
N GLY A 552 11.61 3.74 14.48
CA GLY A 552 11.07 2.38 14.47
C GLY A 552 12.13 1.29 14.23
N LYS A 553 13.32 1.66 13.71
CA LYS A 553 14.46 0.77 13.47
C LYS A 553 15.38 0.56 14.69
N ARG A 554 15.23 1.38 15.75
CA ARG A 554 15.99 1.30 17.01
C ARG A 554 15.14 0.65 18.09
#